data_AF-A0A661Q733-F1
#
_entry.id   AF-A0A661Q733-F1
#
_cell.length_a   1.000
_cell.length_b   1.000
_cell.length_c   1.000
_cell.angle_alpha   90.00
_cell.angle_beta   90.00
_cell.angle_gamma   90.00
#
_symmetry.space_group_name_H-M   'P 1'
#
loop_
_entity.id
_entity.type
_entity.pdbx_description
1 polymer ?
#
loop_
_entity_poly.entity_id
_entity_poly.type
_entity_poly.pdbx_seq_one_letter_code
_entity_poly.pdbx_strand_id
1 'polypeptide(L)'
;MKWFSRSMLKRMLPLYLITCSVLGGFTTIIYHHFSFRNLEQELVQKIRNQTSKMAIGSTIVSDLQKIKFQFYELVLVNNQQGQRAIIEETNKNLAEIHTLLDIIENGGVFSRIIPLNMPDIDKMMLNFSYEVNTNHNQHYIVEILELRPELIDLEEQMKGLTGITGARNKIFQDGFQETSLAKEGERIRQYVKQVTPLFTRMVENSHRILFDGQKRLKLLHQEIDQKRKMSIEHEFCWAILSVFVVLFLIGLVMRQLF
;
A
#
# COMPACT_ATOMS: atom_id res chain seq x y z
N MET A 1 -41.46 60.07 4.19
CA MET A 1 -40.32 59.15 4.43
C MET A 1 -39.85 59.26 5.88
N LYS A 2 -40.63 58.76 6.85
CA LYS A 2 -40.28 58.57 8.27
C LYS A 2 -41.27 57.53 8.83
N TRP A 3 -41.09 56.26 8.46
CA TRP A 3 -42.04 55.18 8.84
C TRP A 3 -41.32 53.96 9.43
N PHE A 4 -40.23 54.20 10.17
CA PHE A 4 -39.68 53.22 11.09
C PHE A 4 -39.57 53.89 12.46
N SER A 5 -40.62 53.73 13.26
CA SER A 5 -40.59 54.14 14.67
C SER A 5 -39.50 53.35 15.40
N ARG A 6 -38.70 54.03 16.23
CA ARG A 6 -37.71 53.39 17.14
C ARG A 6 -38.34 52.27 18.00
N SER A 7 -39.66 52.28 18.22
CA SER A 7 -40.39 51.21 18.92
C SER A 7 -40.58 49.93 18.09
N MET A 8 -40.71 50.04 16.77
CA MET A 8 -40.87 48.87 15.87
C MET A 8 -39.53 48.15 15.67
N LEU A 9 -38.44 48.91 15.56
CA LEU A 9 -37.08 48.36 15.46
C LEU A 9 -36.69 47.56 16.72
N LYS A 10 -37.06 48.05 17.92
CA LYS A 10 -36.84 47.33 19.20
C LYS A 10 -37.63 46.01 19.29
N ARG A 11 -38.83 45.95 18.72
CA ARG A 11 -39.65 44.72 18.69
C ARG A 11 -39.17 43.70 17.66
N MET A 12 -38.56 44.15 16.55
CA MET A 12 -38.06 43.27 15.49
C MET A 12 -36.62 42.77 15.75
N LEU A 13 -35.81 43.50 16.52
CA LEU A 13 -34.44 43.14 16.89
C LEU A 13 -34.28 41.70 17.43
N PRO A 14 -35.09 41.23 18.41
CA PRO A 14 -34.96 39.86 18.91
C PRO A 14 -35.29 38.79 17.86
N LEU A 15 -36.21 39.08 16.94
CA LEU A 15 -36.57 38.19 15.84
C LEU A 15 -35.39 38.03 14.86
N TYR A 16 -34.74 39.14 14.49
CA TYR A 16 -33.52 39.11 13.69
C TYR A 16 -32.37 38.38 14.40
N LEU A 17 -32.22 38.53 15.72
CA LEU A 17 -31.21 37.81 16.50
C LEU A 17 -31.44 36.30 16.51
N ILE A 18 -32.70 35.85 16.66
CA ILE A 18 -33.04 34.43 16.56
C ILE A 18 -32.73 33.90 15.15
N THR A 19 -33.15 34.60 14.11
CA THR A 19 -32.89 34.20 12.72
C THR A 19 -31.38 34.12 12.42
N CYS A 20 -30.60 35.12 12.83
CA CYS A 20 -29.14 35.11 12.66
C CYS A 20 -28.47 33.99 13.46
N SER A 21 -28.95 33.69 14.67
CA SER A 21 -28.41 32.60 15.51
C SER A 21 -28.64 31.24 14.86
N VAL A 22 -29.85 30.98 14.36
CA VAL A 22 -30.19 29.74 13.66
C VAL A 22 -29.36 29.58 12.39
N LEU A 23 -29.28 30.65 11.57
CA LEU A 23 -28.46 30.63 10.36
C LEU A 23 -26.97 30.42 10.67
N GLY A 24 -26.44 31.09 11.70
CA GLY A 24 -25.05 30.93 12.15
C GLY A 24 -24.74 29.50 12.61
N GLY A 25 -25.61 28.92 13.43
CA GLY A 25 -25.49 27.52 13.86
C GLY A 25 -25.48 26.55 12.67
N PHE A 26 -26.40 26.73 11.73
CA PHE A 26 -26.49 25.90 10.53
C PHE A 26 -25.24 26.01 9.65
N THR A 27 -24.72 27.23 9.43
CA THR A 27 -23.48 27.43 8.67
C THR A 27 -22.27 26.78 9.33
N THR A 28 -22.19 26.80 10.67
CA THR A 28 -21.10 26.18 11.42
C THR A 28 -21.12 24.66 11.27
N ILE A 29 -22.31 24.04 11.34
CA ILE A 29 -22.48 22.60 11.13
C ILE A 29 -22.09 22.22 9.69
N ILE A 30 -22.55 22.98 8.68
CA ILE A 30 -22.19 22.73 7.28
C ILE A 30 -20.67 22.83 7.08
N TYR A 31 -20.04 23.86 7.64
CA TYR A 31 -18.60 24.06 7.53
C TYR A 31 -17.82 22.87 8.12
N HIS A 32 -18.21 22.41 9.31
CA HIS A 32 -17.55 21.28 9.95
C HIS A 32 -17.73 19.98 9.15
N HIS A 33 -18.93 19.73 8.64
CA HIS A 33 -19.22 18.57 7.80
C HIS A 33 -18.36 18.55 6.52
N PHE A 34 -18.21 19.70 5.86
CA PHE A 34 -17.39 19.80 4.65
C PHE A 34 -15.90 19.62 4.96
N SER A 35 -15.40 20.24 6.03
CA SER A 35 -14.00 20.09 6.47
C SER A 35 -13.67 18.64 6.84
N PHE A 36 -14.58 17.94 7.51
CA PHE A 36 -14.39 16.54 7.88
C PHE A 36 -14.36 15.63 6.64
N ARG A 37 -15.27 15.85 5.68
CA ARG A 37 -15.26 15.09 4.41
C ARG A 37 -13.94 15.19 3.67
N ASN A 38 -13.34 16.38 3.58
CA ASN A 38 -12.06 16.56 2.91
C ASN A 38 -10.95 15.78 3.63
N LEU A 39 -10.91 15.83 4.97
CA LEU A 39 -9.94 15.08 5.76
C LEU A 39 -10.13 13.55 5.61
N GLU A 40 -11.38 13.08 5.60
CA GLU A 40 -11.70 11.67 5.39
C GLU A 40 -11.24 11.22 3.99
N GLN A 41 -11.47 12.02 2.95
CA GLN A 41 -11.01 11.72 1.60
C GLN A 41 -9.48 11.64 1.52
N GLU A 42 -8.76 12.56 2.15
CA GLU A 42 -7.29 12.51 2.22
C GLU A 42 -6.79 11.26 2.93
N LEU A 43 -7.42 10.86 4.05
CA LEU A 43 -7.03 9.67 4.79
C LEU A 43 -7.37 8.38 4.04
N VAL A 44 -8.53 8.33 3.37
CA VAL A 44 -8.91 7.22 2.48
C VAL A 44 -7.91 7.08 1.33
N GLN A 45 -7.48 8.19 0.74
CA GLN A 45 -6.45 8.21 -0.30
C GLN A 45 -5.12 7.64 0.25
N LYS A 46 -4.69 8.07 1.44
CA LYS A 46 -3.49 7.55 2.11
C LYS A 46 -3.60 6.05 2.38
N ILE A 47 -4.76 5.56 2.82
CA ILE A 47 -5.02 4.13 3.01
C ILE A 47 -4.93 3.39 1.68
N ARG A 48 -5.60 3.86 0.62
CA ARG A 48 -5.55 3.20 -0.70
C ARG A 48 -4.12 3.11 -1.22
N ASN A 49 -3.35 4.18 -1.07
CA ASN A 49 -1.96 4.20 -1.51
C ASN A 49 -1.08 3.25 -0.67
N GLN A 50 -1.26 3.24 0.66
CA GLN A 50 -0.53 2.33 1.55
C GLN A 50 -0.89 0.86 1.29
N THR A 51 -2.16 0.55 1.04
CA THR A 51 -2.62 -0.79 0.65
C THR A 51 -2.01 -1.22 -0.67
N SER A 52 -1.98 -0.34 -1.67
CA SER A 52 -1.33 -0.63 -2.96
C SER A 52 0.17 -0.88 -2.80
N LYS A 53 0.82 -0.10 -1.94
CA LYS A 53 2.23 -0.29 -1.60
C LYS A 53 2.50 -1.63 -0.90
N MET A 54 1.63 -2.04 0.02
CA MET A 54 1.71 -3.37 0.65
C MET A 54 1.47 -4.49 -0.35
N ALA A 55 0.54 -4.32 -1.29
CA ALA A 55 0.30 -5.28 -2.36
C ALA A 55 1.55 -5.44 -3.25
N ILE A 56 2.23 -4.34 -3.58
CA ILE A 56 3.52 -4.37 -4.29
C ILE A 56 4.54 -5.19 -3.48
N GLY A 57 4.76 -4.84 -2.21
CA GLY A 57 5.71 -5.56 -1.36
C GLY A 57 5.40 -7.05 -1.24
N SER A 58 4.11 -7.41 -1.13
CA SER A 58 3.68 -8.81 -1.05
C SER A 58 3.94 -9.55 -2.36
N THR A 59 3.81 -8.87 -3.49
CA THR A 59 4.08 -9.42 -4.81
C THR A 59 5.57 -9.67 -4.99
N ILE A 60 6.42 -8.70 -4.60
CA ILE A 60 7.89 -8.85 -4.59
C ILE A 60 8.31 -10.06 -3.74
N VAL A 61 7.79 -10.19 -2.51
CA VAL A 61 8.08 -11.35 -1.63
C VAL A 61 7.73 -12.67 -2.31
N SER A 62 6.54 -12.75 -2.92
CA SER A 62 6.10 -13.96 -3.60
C SER A 62 7.02 -14.32 -4.77
N ASP A 63 7.43 -13.33 -5.57
CA ASP A 63 8.28 -13.56 -6.73
C ASP A 63 9.73 -13.89 -6.31
N LEU A 64 10.25 -13.30 -5.23
CA LEU A 64 11.53 -13.70 -4.63
C LEU A 64 11.52 -15.15 -4.12
N GLN A 65 10.42 -15.59 -3.51
CA GLN A 65 10.27 -16.99 -3.09
C GLN A 65 10.24 -17.95 -4.28
N LYS A 66 9.57 -17.58 -5.39
CA LYS A 66 9.61 -18.36 -6.64
C LYS A 66 11.02 -18.42 -7.21
N ILE A 67 11.74 -17.30 -7.28
CA ILE A 67 13.14 -17.27 -7.75
C ILE A 67 14.02 -18.15 -6.86
N LYS A 68 13.81 -18.15 -5.54
CA LYS A 68 14.51 -19.05 -4.63
C LYS A 68 14.22 -20.53 -4.95
N PHE A 69 12.97 -20.88 -5.19
CA PHE A 69 12.60 -22.24 -5.60
C PHE A 69 13.27 -22.62 -6.92
N GLN A 70 13.18 -21.76 -7.93
CA GLN A 70 13.80 -21.92 -9.25
C GLN A 70 15.32 -22.08 -9.17
N PHE A 71 15.98 -21.33 -8.28
CA PHE A 71 17.42 -21.49 -7.99
C PHE A 71 17.75 -22.91 -7.53
N TYR A 72 16.97 -23.47 -6.59
CA TYR A 72 17.17 -24.86 -6.18
C TYR A 72 16.75 -25.86 -7.26
N GLU A 73 15.75 -25.55 -8.08
CA GLU A 73 15.33 -26.41 -9.19
C GLU A 73 16.42 -26.54 -10.27
N LEU A 74 17.18 -25.47 -10.56
CA LEU A 74 18.35 -25.52 -11.46
C LEU A 74 19.40 -26.55 -11.02
N VAL A 75 19.53 -26.75 -9.71
CA VAL A 75 20.45 -27.75 -9.13
C VAL A 75 19.96 -29.17 -9.44
N LEU A 76 18.67 -29.39 -9.65
CA LEU A 76 18.10 -30.72 -9.89
C LEU A 76 18.01 -31.06 -11.38
N VAL A 77 17.79 -30.06 -12.23
CA VAL A 77 17.59 -30.26 -13.67
C VAL A 77 18.88 -30.64 -14.40
N ASN A 78 18.92 -31.85 -14.95
CA ASN A 78 20.10 -32.42 -15.60
C ASN A 78 20.14 -32.24 -17.13
N ASN A 79 19.19 -31.52 -17.72
CA ASN A 79 19.08 -31.33 -19.16
C ASN A 79 18.98 -29.85 -19.54
N GLN A 80 19.43 -29.51 -20.74
CA GLN A 80 19.52 -28.12 -21.21
C GLN A 80 18.14 -27.48 -21.43
N GLN A 81 17.14 -28.25 -21.85
CA GLN A 81 15.80 -27.71 -22.15
C GLN A 81 15.09 -27.25 -20.86
N GLY A 82 15.07 -28.09 -19.83
CA GLY A 82 14.55 -27.74 -18.52
C GLY A 82 15.30 -26.56 -17.90
N GLN A 83 16.62 -26.50 -18.09
CA GLN A 83 17.42 -25.40 -17.55
C GLN A 83 17.00 -24.06 -18.19
N ARG A 84 16.80 -24.05 -19.51
CA ARG A 84 16.33 -22.86 -20.25
C ARG A 84 14.95 -22.42 -19.78
N ALA A 85 14.02 -23.36 -19.59
CA ALA A 85 12.67 -23.06 -19.12
C ALA A 85 12.68 -22.37 -17.73
N ILE A 86 13.48 -22.91 -16.79
CA ILE A 86 13.62 -22.32 -15.44
C ILE A 86 14.23 -20.92 -15.52
N ILE A 87 15.25 -20.71 -16.36
CA ILE A 87 15.90 -19.40 -16.53
C ILE A 87 14.93 -18.38 -17.12
N GLU A 88 14.14 -18.77 -18.12
CA GLU A 88 13.15 -17.90 -18.74
C GLU A 88 12.10 -17.43 -17.72
N GLU A 89 11.58 -18.36 -16.93
CA GLU A 89 10.62 -18.03 -15.87
C GLU A 89 11.25 -17.20 -14.75
N THR A 90 12.50 -17.48 -14.38
CA THR A 90 13.27 -16.66 -13.42
C THR A 90 13.41 -15.22 -13.91
N ASN A 91 13.83 -15.03 -15.17
CA ASN A 91 14.01 -13.71 -15.77
C ASN A 91 12.70 -12.93 -15.82
N LYS A 92 11.58 -13.62 -16.08
CA LYS A 92 10.25 -13.01 -16.02
C LYS A 92 9.94 -12.51 -14.61
N ASN A 93 10.17 -13.34 -13.58
CA ASN A 93 9.94 -12.95 -12.19
C ASN A 93 10.83 -11.75 -11.78
N LEU A 94 12.11 -11.75 -12.19
CA LEU A 94 13.03 -10.63 -11.95
C LEU A 94 12.57 -9.34 -12.62
N ALA A 95 12.17 -9.41 -13.90
CA ALA A 95 11.66 -8.25 -14.63
C ALA A 95 10.38 -7.68 -14.00
N GLU A 96 9.51 -8.55 -13.48
CA GLU A 96 8.32 -8.13 -12.75
C GLU A 96 8.68 -7.43 -11.43
N ILE A 97 9.69 -7.91 -10.69
CA ILE A 97 10.19 -7.21 -9.49
C ILE A 97 10.74 -5.83 -9.86
N HIS A 98 11.56 -5.70 -10.91
CA HIS A 98 12.06 -4.39 -11.38
C HIS A 98 10.91 -3.43 -11.71
N THR A 99 9.91 -3.90 -12.44
CA THR A 99 8.72 -3.10 -12.78
C THR A 99 7.99 -2.61 -11.53
N LEU A 100 7.87 -3.47 -10.51
CA LEU A 100 7.24 -3.12 -9.23
C LEU A 100 8.05 -2.07 -8.45
N LEU A 101 9.38 -2.17 -8.48
CA LEU A 101 10.27 -1.17 -7.87
C LEU A 101 10.17 0.18 -8.60
N ASP A 102 10.09 0.16 -9.93
CA ASP A 102 9.90 1.38 -10.75
C ASP A 102 8.56 2.07 -10.45
N ILE A 103 7.50 1.30 -10.22
CA ILE A 103 6.19 1.82 -9.81
C ILE A 103 6.27 2.45 -8.42
N ILE A 104 7.03 1.88 -7.48
CA ILE A 104 7.22 2.49 -6.15
C ILE A 104 7.97 3.82 -6.24
N GLU A 105 8.93 3.93 -7.14
CA GLU A 105 9.75 5.12 -7.31
C GLU A 105 9.01 6.24 -8.04
N ASN A 106 8.32 5.90 -9.13
CA ASN A 106 7.76 6.86 -10.06
C ASN A 106 6.23 6.95 -10.02
N GLY A 107 5.57 6.03 -9.32
CA GLY A 107 4.12 5.87 -9.39
C GLY A 107 3.71 5.07 -10.62
N GLY A 108 2.43 4.71 -10.68
CA GLY A 108 1.86 4.03 -11.83
C GLY A 108 0.88 2.93 -11.46
N VAL A 109 0.57 2.11 -12.45
CA VAL A 109 -0.41 1.02 -12.35
C VAL A 109 0.29 -0.28 -12.69
N PHE A 110 0.08 -1.28 -11.86
CA PHE A 110 0.52 -2.65 -12.14
C PHE A 110 -0.68 -3.50 -12.49
N SER A 111 -0.53 -4.38 -13.47
CA SER A 111 -1.56 -5.36 -13.80
C SER A 111 -0.92 -6.70 -14.15
N ARG A 112 -1.37 -7.77 -13.49
CA ARG A 112 -0.92 -9.14 -13.72
C ARG A 112 -2.13 -10.06 -13.89
N ILE A 113 -2.07 -10.90 -14.91
CA ILE A 113 -3.05 -11.97 -15.08
C ILE A 113 -2.58 -13.19 -14.29
N ILE A 114 -3.40 -13.63 -13.33
CA ILE A 114 -3.20 -14.83 -12.55
C ILE A 114 -4.10 -15.92 -13.17
N PRO A 115 -3.54 -16.98 -13.76
CA PRO A 115 -4.35 -18.10 -14.21
C PRO A 115 -4.99 -18.79 -13.00
N LEU A 116 -6.26 -19.14 -13.15
CA LEU A 116 -7.06 -19.85 -12.16
C LEU A 116 -7.45 -21.19 -12.77
N ASN A 117 -7.30 -22.26 -11.99
CA ASN A 117 -7.76 -23.58 -12.40
C ASN A 117 -9.13 -23.87 -11.77
N MET A 118 -10.11 -23.02 -12.08
CA MET A 118 -11.47 -23.12 -11.54
C MET A 118 -12.49 -23.29 -12.68
N PRO A 119 -13.57 -24.08 -12.50
CA PRO A 119 -14.49 -24.45 -13.57
C PRO A 119 -15.13 -23.29 -14.35
N ASP A 120 -15.37 -22.15 -13.67
CA ASP A 120 -16.10 -21.00 -14.23
C ASP A 120 -15.23 -19.74 -14.40
N ILE A 121 -13.98 -19.77 -13.93
CA ILE A 121 -13.08 -18.62 -13.93
C ILE A 121 -11.66 -19.10 -14.22
N ASP A 122 -11.19 -18.87 -15.44
CA ASP A 122 -9.86 -19.30 -15.90
C ASP A 122 -8.74 -18.35 -15.47
N LYS A 123 -9.07 -17.08 -15.16
CA LYS A 123 -8.09 -16.00 -14.96
C LYS A 123 -8.63 -14.92 -14.02
N MET A 124 -7.75 -14.37 -13.19
CA MET A 124 -7.99 -13.19 -12.38
C MET A 124 -7.01 -12.09 -12.77
N MET A 125 -7.46 -10.84 -12.81
CA MET A 125 -6.57 -9.69 -12.97
C MET A 125 -6.24 -9.11 -11.60
N LEU A 126 -4.98 -9.22 -11.19
CA LEU A 126 -4.43 -8.48 -10.06
C LEU A 126 -4.05 -7.09 -10.56
N ASN A 127 -4.71 -6.05 -10.05
CA ASN A 127 -4.46 -4.66 -10.44
C ASN A 127 -4.34 -3.78 -9.19
N PHE A 128 -3.33 -2.92 -9.16
CA PHE A 128 -3.19 -1.88 -8.15
C PHE A 128 -2.54 -0.62 -8.74
N SER A 129 -2.93 0.54 -8.19
CA SER A 129 -2.46 1.86 -8.59
C SER A 129 -1.74 2.52 -7.42
N TYR A 130 -0.51 2.97 -7.65
CA TYR A 130 0.29 3.66 -6.65
C TYR A 130 0.57 5.09 -7.11
N GLU A 131 0.38 6.04 -6.20
CA GLU A 131 0.65 7.46 -6.42
C GLU A 131 1.83 7.89 -5.55
N VAL A 132 2.83 8.52 -6.17
CA VAL A 132 3.98 9.07 -5.42
C VAL A 132 3.51 10.25 -4.59
N ASN A 133 3.62 10.12 -3.27
CA ASN A 133 3.38 11.23 -2.37
C ASN A 133 4.71 11.90 -2.02
N THR A 134 5.00 13.02 -2.67
CA THR A 134 6.24 13.80 -2.47
C THR A 134 6.39 14.38 -1.07
N ASN A 135 5.33 14.39 -0.25
CA ASN A 135 5.32 15.10 1.02
C ASN A 135 5.45 14.22 2.27
N HIS A 136 5.32 12.88 2.22
CA HIS A 136 5.21 12.06 3.44
C HIS A 136 6.03 10.75 3.42
N ASN A 137 6.76 10.52 4.52
CA ASN A 137 7.42 9.30 4.99
C ASN A 137 8.08 8.40 3.93
N GLN A 138 9.33 8.74 3.65
CA GLN A 138 10.22 8.04 2.72
C GLN A 138 10.83 6.74 3.27
N HIS A 139 10.83 6.48 4.58
CA HIS A 139 11.59 5.35 5.16
C HIS A 139 11.21 3.99 4.54
N TYR A 140 9.92 3.70 4.46
CA TYR A 140 9.41 2.48 3.84
C TYR A 140 9.61 2.45 2.31
N ILE A 141 9.80 3.60 1.65
CA ILE A 141 10.13 3.66 0.22
C ILE A 141 11.61 3.33 0.05
N VAL A 142 12.46 3.92 0.89
CA VAL A 142 13.91 3.69 0.93
C VAL A 142 14.21 2.21 1.15
N GLU A 143 13.60 1.55 2.13
CA GLU A 143 13.84 0.11 2.38
C GLU A 143 13.47 -0.78 1.19
N ILE A 144 12.40 -0.46 0.44
CA ILE A 144 12.06 -1.24 -0.75
C ILE A 144 13.03 -0.96 -1.89
N LEU A 145 13.48 0.29 -2.04
CA LEU A 145 14.47 0.65 -3.05
C LEU A 145 15.86 0.07 -2.74
N GLU A 146 16.16 -0.20 -1.46
CA GLU A 146 17.34 -0.94 -1.02
C GLU A 146 17.35 -2.40 -1.53
N LEU A 147 16.22 -2.94 -1.99
CA LEU A 147 16.19 -4.26 -2.64
C LEU A 147 16.84 -4.24 -4.03
N ARG A 148 16.95 -3.09 -4.70
CA ARG A 148 17.56 -2.99 -6.06
C ARG A 148 18.98 -3.54 -6.11
N PRO A 149 19.94 -3.09 -5.27
CA PRO A 149 21.29 -3.65 -5.29
C PRO A 149 21.31 -5.16 -4.97
N GLU A 150 20.50 -5.62 -4.01
CA GLU A 150 20.40 -7.05 -3.70
C GLU A 150 19.86 -7.87 -4.88
N LEU A 151 18.99 -7.29 -5.71
CA LEU A 151 18.45 -7.92 -6.91
C LEU A 151 19.51 -8.06 -8.01
N ILE A 152 20.39 -7.07 -8.17
CA ILE A 152 21.54 -7.14 -9.10
C ILE A 152 22.48 -8.26 -8.68
N ASP A 153 22.80 -8.35 -7.39
CA ASP A 153 23.63 -9.44 -6.85
C ASP A 153 22.96 -10.80 -7.11
N LEU A 154 21.65 -10.89 -6.91
CA LEU A 154 20.87 -12.11 -7.15
C LEU A 154 20.93 -12.55 -8.62
N GLU A 155 20.76 -11.62 -9.56
CA GLU A 155 20.87 -11.87 -10.99
C GLU A 155 22.24 -12.44 -11.37
N GLU A 156 23.31 -11.86 -10.80
CA GLU A 156 24.66 -12.37 -11.00
C GLU A 156 24.80 -13.80 -10.45
N GLN A 157 24.24 -14.08 -9.26
CA GLN A 157 24.27 -15.43 -8.69
C GLN A 157 23.47 -16.44 -9.52
N MET A 158 22.31 -16.06 -10.07
CA MET A 158 21.52 -16.90 -10.97
C MET A 158 22.30 -17.24 -12.24
N LYS A 159 22.99 -16.25 -12.82
CA LYS A 159 23.83 -16.43 -14.01
C LYS A 159 25.03 -17.33 -13.72
N GLY A 160 25.66 -17.17 -12.55
CA GLY A 160 26.75 -18.03 -12.10
C GLY A 160 26.31 -19.49 -11.96
N LEU A 161 25.19 -19.75 -11.26
CA LEU A 161 24.65 -21.11 -11.12
C LEU A 161 24.29 -21.73 -12.47
N THR A 162 23.72 -20.93 -13.38
CA THR A 162 23.41 -21.36 -14.75
C THR A 162 24.65 -21.86 -15.49
N GLY A 163 25.78 -21.16 -15.35
CA GLY A 163 27.04 -21.59 -15.94
C GLY A 163 27.51 -22.95 -15.42
N ILE A 164 27.50 -23.12 -14.09
CA ILE A 164 27.97 -24.35 -13.42
C ILE A 164 27.04 -25.54 -13.76
N THR A 165 25.73 -25.35 -13.66
CA THR A 165 24.74 -26.39 -13.99
C THR A 165 24.74 -26.73 -15.48
N GLY A 166 25.04 -25.74 -16.34
CA GLY A 166 25.21 -25.95 -17.78
C GLY A 166 26.40 -26.85 -18.11
N ALA A 167 27.53 -26.68 -17.42
CA ALA A 167 28.70 -27.55 -17.57
C ALA A 167 28.38 -29.00 -17.19
N ARG A 168 27.68 -29.20 -16.06
CA ARG A 168 27.18 -30.53 -15.66
C ARG A 168 26.26 -31.15 -16.71
N ASN A 169 25.31 -30.37 -17.24
CA ASN A 169 24.33 -30.86 -18.20
C ASN A 169 24.98 -31.32 -19.53
N LYS A 170 26.10 -30.71 -19.93
CA LYS A 170 26.92 -31.22 -21.05
C LYS A 170 27.52 -32.58 -20.77
N ILE A 171 28.04 -32.81 -19.55
CA ILE A 171 28.59 -34.12 -19.16
C ILE A 171 27.52 -35.22 -19.19
N PHE A 172 26.27 -34.89 -18.84
CA PHE A 172 25.13 -35.80 -18.99
C PHE A 172 24.83 -36.15 -20.45
N GLN A 173 25.06 -35.21 -21.39
CA GLN A 173 24.87 -35.44 -22.83
C GLN A 173 26.02 -36.22 -23.46
N ASP A 174 27.26 -35.98 -23.03
CA ASP A 174 28.49 -36.50 -23.66
C ASP A 174 28.88 -37.93 -23.21
N GLY A 175 27.99 -38.67 -22.52
CA GLY A 175 28.18 -40.09 -22.22
C GLY A 175 28.59 -40.43 -20.79
N PHE A 176 28.24 -39.59 -19.80
CA PHE A 176 28.27 -39.91 -18.37
C PHE A 176 29.66 -40.30 -17.81
N GLN A 177 30.43 -39.30 -17.38
CA GLN A 177 31.71 -39.51 -16.68
C GLN A 177 31.56 -39.28 -15.18
N GLU A 178 31.62 -40.34 -14.39
CA GLU A 178 31.35 -40.32 -12.94
C GLU A 178 32.25 -39.33 -12.17
N THR A 179 33.56 -39.35 -12.42
CA THR A 179 34.52 -38.45 -11.74
C THR A 179 34.28 -36.98 -12.10
N SER A 180 33.95 -36.69 -13.36
CA SER A 180 33.63 -35.34 -13.84
C SER A 180 32.30 -34.84 -13.25
N LEU A 181 31.29 -35.71 -13.15
CA LEU A 181 30.00 -35.40 -12.52
C LEU A 181 30.14 -35.14 -11.02
N ALA A 182 30.94 -35.94 -10.30
CA ALA A 182 31.19 -35.73 -8.88
C ALA A 182 31.83 -34.36 -8.61
N LYS A 183 32.79 -33.95 -9.45
CA LYS A 183 33.47 -32.65 -9.37
C LYS A 183 32.50 -31.48 -9.60
N GLU A 184 31.67 -31.53 -10.65
CA GLU A 184 30.67 -30.49 -10.90
C GLU A 184 29.58 -30.48 -9.82
N GLY A 185 29.15 -31.66 -9.33
CA GLY A 185 28.21 -31.75 -8.22
C GLY A 185 28.72 -31.09 -6.94
N GLU A 186 30.01 -31.23 -6.65
CA GLU A 186 30.62 -30.55 -5.51
C GLU A 186 30.72 -29.03 -5.70
N ARG A 187 31.07 -28.57 -6.91
CA ARG A 187 31.04 -27.13 -7.25
C ARG A 187 29.65 -26.54 -7.07
N ILE A 188 28.61 -27.24 -7.54
CA ILE A 188 27.22 -26.80 -7.37
C ILE A 188 26.86 -26.71 -5.88
N ARG A 189 27.20 -27.74 -5.08
CA ARG A 189 26.95 -27.71 -3.63
C ARG A 189 27.64 -26.54 -2.94
N GLN A 190 28.90 -26.27 -3.27
CA GLN A 190 29.65 -25.15 -2.70
C GLN A 190 29.03 -23.82 -3.09
N TYR A 191 28.65 -23.67 -4.36
CA TYR A 191 27.99 -22.46 -4.86
C TYR A 191 26.64 -22.20 -4.16
N VAL A 192 25.79 -23.23 -4.06
CA VAL A 192 24.50 -23.14 -3.36
C VAL A 192 24.68 -22.74 -1.90
N LYS A 193 25.68 -23.28 -1.21
CA LYS A 193 26.00 -22.90 0.18
C LYS A 193 26.38 -21.43 0.31
N GLN A 194 27.11 -20.88 -0.66
CA GLN A 194 27.53 -19.47 -0.66
C GLN A 194 26.36 -18.51 -0.92
N VAL A 195 25.44 -18.88 -1.81
CA VAL A 195 24.32 -18.01 -2.22
C VAL A 195 23.11 -18.10 -1.28
N THR A 196 22.90 -19.22 -0.59
CA THR A 196 21.75 -19.42 0.31
C THR A 196 21.57 -18.27 1.33
N PRO A 197 22.61 -17.74 1.99
CA PRO A 197 22.48 -16.59 2.88
C PRO A 197 21.93 -15.31 2.24
N LEU A 198 22.18 -15.08 0.94
CA LEU A 198 21.61 -13.94 0.20
C LEU A 198 20.08 -14.04 0.15
N PHE A 199 19.54 -15.20 -0.25
CA PHE A 199 18.10 -15.44 -0.26
C PHE A 199 17.45 -15.27 1.11
N THR A 200 18.09 -15.76 2.17
CA THR A 200 17.57 -15.61 3.54
C THR A 200 17.45 -14.12 3.90
N ARG A 201 18.50 -13.34 3.67
CA ARG A 201 18.49 -11.89 3.94
C ARG A 201 17.44 -11.15 3.12
N MET A 202 17.36 -11.41 1.81
CA MET A 202 16.36 -10.78 0.93
C MET A 202 14.92 -11.06 1.40
N VAL A 203 14.62 -12.31 1.78
CA VAL A 203 13.29 -12.70 2.27
C VAL A 203 13.00 -12.06 3.63
N GLU A 204 13.95 -12.03 4.55
CA GLU A 204 13.81 -11.37 5.86
C GLU A 204 13.59 -9.86 5.71
N ASN A 205 14.39 -9.19 4.89
CA ASN A 205 14.24 -7.76 4.57
C ASN A 205 12.86 -7.48 3.98
N SER A 206 12.41 -8.31 3.05
CA SER A 206 11.10 -8.15 2.41
C SER A 206 9.92 -8.41 3.38
N HIS A 207 10.07 -9.31 4.35
CA HIS A 207 9.08 -9.49 5.41
C HIS A 207 9.08 -8.32 6.40
N ARG A 208 10.24 -7.75 6.75
CA ARG A 208 10.33 -6.55 7.59
C ARG A 208 9.57 -5.38 6.95
N ILE A 209 9.81 -5.16 5.66
CA ILE A 209 9.09 -4.23 4.81
C ILE A 209 7.57 -4.45 4.94
N LEU A 210 7.07 -5.67 4.77
CA LEU A 210 5.63 -5.96 4.89
C LEU A 210 5.08 -5.67 6.29
N PHE A 211 5.83 -6.02 7.33
CA PHE A 211 5.43 -5.80 8.72
C PHE A 211 5.28 -4.31 9.04
N ASP A 212 6.25 -3.49 8.65
CA ASP A 212 6.19 -2.04 8.85
C ASP A 212 5.08 -1.40 8.02
N GLY A 213 4.86 -1.90 6.80
CA GLY A 213 3.72 -1.53 5.96
C GLY A 213 2.37 -1.77 6.64
N GLN A 214 2.19 -2.95 7.25
CA GLN A 214 0.97 -3.32 7.97
C GLN A 214 0.76 -2.48 9.22
N LYS A 215 1.84 -2.21 9.99
CA LYS A 215 1.78 -1.33 11.16
C LYS A 215 1.33 0.07 10.76
N ARG A 216 1.86 0.63 9.67
CA ARG A 216 1.46 1.94 9.16
C ARG A 216 0.00 1.95 8.70
N LEU A 217 -0.45 0.91 8.01
CA LEU A 217 -1.84 0.79 7.58
C LEU A 217 -2.79 0.77 8.79
N LYS A 218 -2.44 0.03 9.85
CA LYS A 218 -3.21 0.00 11.10
C LYS A 218 -3.29 1.38 11.77
N LEU A 219 -2.18 2.12 11.81
CA LEU A 219 -2.15 3.48 12.35
C LEU A 219 -3.06 4.43 11.55
N LEU A 220 -3.09 4.34 10.22
CA LEU A 220 -3.97 5.16 9.38
C LEU A 220 -5.46 4.86 9.64
N HIS A 221 -5.83 3.58 9.81
CA HIS A 221 -7.21 3.21 10.16
C HIS A 221 -7.59 3.76 11.54
N GLN A 222 -6.69 3.64 12.53
CA GLN A 222 -6.92 4.21 13.86
C GLN A 222 -7.07 5.74 13.83
N GLU A 223 -6.31 6.43 12.99
CA GLU A 223 -6.41 7.88 12.81
C GLU A 223 -7.78 8.28 12.23
N ILE A 224 -8.29 7.57 11.22
CA ILE A 224 -9.65 7.78 10.69
C ILE A 224 -10.70 7.57 11.79
N ASP A 225 -10.62 6.45 12.51
CA ASP A 225 -11.61 6.11 13.53
C ASP A 225 -11.62 7.14 14.68
N GLN A 226 -10.46 7.62 15.09
CA GLN A 226 -10.33 8.68 16.09
C GLN A 226 -10.91 9.99 15.59
N LYS A 227 -10.58 10.42 14.37
CA LYS A 227 -11.11 11.66 13.77
C LYS A 227 -12.62 11.60 13.60
N ARG A 228 -13.17 10.46 13.19
CA ARG A 228 -14.62 10.25 13.05
C ARG A 228 -15.35 10.38 14.39
N LYS A 229 -14.82 9.76 15.46
CA LYS A 229 -15.38 9.90 16.81
C LYS A 229 -15.37 11.35 17.30
N MET A 230 -14.22 12.02 17.18
CA MET A 230 -14.10 13.43 17.56
C MET A 230 -15.09 14.32 16.78
N SER A 231 -15.26 14.10 15.47
CA SER A 231 -16.21 14.87 14.65
C SER A 231 -17.65 14.71 15.14
N ILE A 232 -18.07 13.48 15.44
CA ILE A 232 -19.43 13.20 15.95
C ILE A 232 -19.66 13.86 17.32
N GLU A 233 -18.67 13.78 18.21
CA GLU A 233 -18.73 14.43 19.54
C GLU A 233 -18.85 15.95 19.40
N HIS A 234 -18.06 16.56 18.51
CA HIS A 234 -18.13 18.01 18.24
C HIS A 234 -19.47 18.43 17.63
N GLU A 235 -19.99 17.69 16.64
CA GLU A 235 -21.30 17.96 16.04
C GLU A 235 -22.42 17.93 17.09
N PHE A 236 -22.39 16.94 17.99
CA PHE A 236 -23.41 16.81 19.05
C PHE A 236 -23.34 17.96 20.06
N CYS A 237 -22.13 18.36 20.48
CA CYS A 237 -21.95 19.52 21.36
C CYS A 237 -22.45 20.83 20.71
N TRP A 238 -22.12 21.06 19.44
CA TRP A 238 -22.58 22.24 18.71
C TRP A 238 -24.11 22.23 18.50
N ALA A 239 -24.70 21.08 18.23
CA ALA A 239 -26.15 20.93 18.12
C ALA A 239 -26.84 21.29 19.45
N ILE A 240 -26.39 20.72 20.57
CA ILE A 240 -26.93 21.05 21.90
C ILE A 240 -26.78 22.54 22.21
N LEU A 241 -25.59 23.11 22.00
CA LEU A 241 -25.32 24.52 22.24
C LEU A 241 -26.26 25.41 21.42
N SER A 242 -26.49 25.08 20.15
CA SER A 242 -27.40 25.84 19.27
C SER A 242 -28.83 25.83 19.80
N VAL A 243 -29.33 24.69 20.28
CA VAL A 243 -30.67 24.57 20.88
C VAL A 243 -30.78 25.41 22.15
N PHE A 244 -29.79 25.35 23.04
CA PHE A 244 -29.77 26.16 24.26
C PHE A 244 -29.80 27.66 23.97
N VAL A 245 -29.01 28.12 23.00
CA VAL A 245 -28.98 29.54 22.59
C VAL A 245 -30.35 29.96 22.04
N VAL A 246 -30.99 29.15 21.20
CA VAL A 246 -32.32 29.45 20.64
C VAL A 246 -33.37 29.51 21.74
N LEU A 247 -33.41 28.53 22.66
CA LEU A 247 -34.35 28.53 23.78
C LEU A 247 -34.15 29.72 24.71
N PHE A 248 -32.90 30.09 25.01
CA PHE A 248 -32.57 31.25 25.82
C PHE A 248 -33.05 32.57 25.17
N LEU A 249 -32.82 32.72 23.86
CA LEU A 249 -33.30 33.89 23.12
C LEU A 249 -34.83 33.95 23.12
N ILE A 250 -35.54 32.84 22.86
CA ILE A 250 -37.01 32.77 22.94
C ILE A 250 -37.50 33.19 24.33
N GLY A 251 -36.88 32.70 25.40
CA GLY A 251 -37.22 33.08 26.77
C GLY A 251 -37.04 34.57 27.04
N LEU A 252 -35.98 35.20 26.52
CA LEU A 252 -35.78 36.65 26.58
C LEU A 252 -36.86 37.42 25.81
N VAL A 253 -37.28 36.94 24.63
CA VAL A 253 -38.36 37.57 23.86
C VAL A 253 -39.68 37.51 24.63
N MET A 254 -40.02 36.35 25.19
CA MET A 254 -41.24 36.17 25.99
C MET A 254 -41.26 37.11 27.19
N ARG A 255 -40.14 37.25 27.91
CA ARG A 255 -39.99 38.20 29.04
C ARG A 255 -40.06 39.68 28.62
N GLN A 256 -39.80 40.01 27.36
CA GLN A 256 -39.95 41.38 26.85
C GLN A 256 -41.37 41.67 26.34
N LEU A 257 -42.13 40.62 25.99
CA LEU A 257 -43.51 40.71 25.48
C LEU A 257 -44.56 40.64 26.61
N PHE A 258 -44.26 39.93 27.70
CA PHE A 258 -45.06 39.80 28.92
C PHE A 258 -44.39 40.54 30.09
#